data_AF-A0A2V7KRF7-F1
#
_entry.id   AF-A0A2V7KRF7-F1
#
_cell.length_a   1.000
_cell.length_b   1.000
_cell.length_c   1.000
_cell.angle_alpha   90.00
_cell.angle_beta   90.00
_cell.angle_gamma   90.00
#
_symmetry.space_group_name_H-M   'P 1'
#
loop_
_entity.id
_entity.type
_entity.pdbx_description
1 polymer ?
#
loop_
_entity_poly.entity_id
_entity_poly.type
_entity_poly.pdbx_seq_one_letter_code
_entity_poly.pdbx_strand_id
1 'polypeptide(L)'
;MTPSIVALILANAFPVFGVLFLGWTVFPLLLLYWLENVVVGAFNVLKMMLAHPGDAMYWAGKVFLIPFFIVHFGGFTYVHGMLLFAFFGPKPIDPFGFLHALPAVIRANQLGWGVASLIASHGLSFFWNYLRNGEYQRASLQTLMGQPYGRVIVLHMTVLFGGWVVMLLGSPVGALIILIALKTAADVRGHTAERRRFTPAAATPPSEIVSAS
;
A
#
# COMPACT_ATOMS: atom_id res chain seq x y z
N MET A 1 21.65 5.85 0.13
CA MET A 1 20.70 4.78 0.51
C MET A 1 19.39 5.05 -0.21
N THR A 2 18.89 4.13 -1.01
CA THR A 2 17.63 4.35 -1.74
C THR A 2 16.49 4.53 -0.73
N PRO A 3 15.59 5.52 -0.93
CA PRO A 3 14.43 5.78 -0.06
C PRO A 3 13.61 4.52 0.27
N SER A 4 13.68 3.51 -0.61
CA SER A 4 13.04 2.22 -0.47
C SER A 4 13.50 1.37 0.71
N ILE A 5 14.75 1.47 1.18
CA ILE A 5 15.25 0.64 2.30
C ILE A 5 14.81 1.21 3.64
N VAL A 6 14.84 2.54 3.80
CA VAL A 6 14.37 3.22 5.02
C VAL A 6 12.86 3.05 5.15
N ALA A 7 12.11 3.15 4.06
CA ALA A 7 10.69 2.82 4.03
C ALA A 7 10.43 1.36 4.43
N LEU A 8 11.27 0.42 3.99
CA LEU A 8 11.14 -1.00 4.33
C LEU A 8 11.41 -1.28 5.81
N ILE A 9 12.44 -0.66 6.39
CA ILE A 9 12.80 -0.85 7.79
C ILE A 9 11.72 -0.24 8.70
N LEU A 10 11.27 0.98 8.39
CA LEU A 10 10.22 1.65 9.15
C LEU A 10 8.87 0.92 9.04
N ALA A 11 8.51 0.40 7.85
CA ALA A 11 7.26 -0.31 7.62
C ALA A 11 7.14 -1.62 8.43
N ASN A 12 8.27 -2.24 8.82
CA ASN A 12 8.27 -3.48 9.58
C ASN A 12 8.61 -3.30 11.06
N ALA A 13 9.28 -2.21 11.42
CA ALA A 13 9.61 -1.91 12.81
C ALA A 13 8.35 -1.65 13.65
N PHE A 14 7.38 -0.89 13.12
CA PHE A 14 6.19 -0.52 13.89
C PHE A 14 5.23 -1.69 14.16
N PRO A 15 4.89 -2.56 13.18
CA PRO A 15 4.08 -3.75 13.43
C PRO A 15 4.72 -4.73 14.42
N VAL A 16 6.04 -4.93 14.32
CA VAL A 16 6.79 -5.79 15.27
C VAL A 16 6.76 -5.19 16.67
N PHE A 17 6.97 -3.87 16.78
CA PHE A 17 6.86 -3.18 18.06
C PHE A 17 5.47 -3.31 18.67
N GLY A 18 4.42 -3.18 17.86
CA GLY A 18 3.03 -3.36 18.30
C GLY A 18 2.75 -4.75 18.88
N VAL A 19 3.24 -5.81 18.22
CA VAL A 19 3.07 -7.20 18.71
C VAL A 19 3.87 -7.44 20.00
N LEU A 20 5.13 -6.99 20.06
CA LEU A 20 6.02 -7.29 21.18
C LEU A 20 5.77 -6.45 22.43
N PHE A 21 5.38 -5.18 22.28
CA PHE A 21 5.30 -4.23 23.39
C PHE A 21 3.89 -3.69 23.65
N LEU A 22 3.03 -3.64 22.63
CA LEU A 22 1.64 -3.15 22.77
C LEU A 22 0.62 -4.29 22.87
N GLY A 23 1.07 -5.55 22.88
CA GLY A 23 0.22 -6.73 23.01
C GLY A 23 -0.71 -6.92 21.82
N TRP A 24 -0.35 -6.43 20.63
CA TRP A 24 -1.21 -6.56 19.47
C TRP A 24 -1.44 -8.02 19.11
N THR A 25 -2.72 -8.37 19.04
CA THR A 25 -3.19 -9.63 18.45
C THR A 25 -3.34 -9.48 16.93
N VAL A 26 -3.93 -10.46 16.26
CA VAL A 26 -4.15 -10.42 14.80
C VAL A 26 -4.87 -9.13 14.38
N PHE A 27 -5.97 -8.78 15.04
CA PHE A 27 -6.85 -7.70 14.57
C PHE A 27 -6.17 -6.31 14.47
N PRO A 28 -5.52 -5.76 15.51
CA PRO A 28 -4.84 -4.47 15.40
C PRO A 28 -3.74 -4.45 14.34
N LEU A 29 -3.04 -5.59 14.17
CA LEU A 29 -2.02 -5.75 13.14
C LEU A 29 -2.61 -5.69 11.72
N LEU A 30 -3.67 -6.48 11.44
CA LEU A 30 -4.33 -6.44 10.14
C LEU A 30 -4.98 -5.06 9.89
N LEU A 31 -5.52 -4.43 10.94
CA LEU A 31 -6.13 -3.10 10.84
C LEU A 31 -5.10 -2.04 10.45
N LEU A 32 -3.87 -2.11 10.99
CA LEU A 32 -2.79 -1.21 10.55
C LEU A 32 -2.47 -1.40 9.06
N TYR A 33 -2.38 -2.65 8.60
CA TYR A 33 -2.13 -2.95 7.19
C TYR A 33 -3.28 -2.50 6.28
N TRP A 34 -4.51 -2.58 6.76
CA TRP A 34 -5.65 -2.03 6.04
C TRP A 34 -5.59 -0.49 5.98
N LEU A 35 -5.22 0.18 7.08
CA LEU A 35 -5.03 1.64 7.11
C LEU A 35 -3.90 2.10 6.17
N GLU A 36 -2.84 1.30 5.99
CA GLU A 36 -1.80 1.56 5.00
C GLU A 36 -2.39 1.71 3.58
N ASN A 37 -3.36 0.89 3.19
CA ASN A 37 -4.02 0.99 1.88
C ASN A 37 -4.82 2.29 1.74
N VAL A 38 -5.51 2.72 2.81
CA VAL A 38 -6.25 3.99 2.82
C VAL A 38 -5.29 5.15 2.58
N VAL A 39 -4.14 5.16 3.28
CA VAL A 39 -3.10 6.18 3.13
C VAL A 39 -2.53 6.16 1.70
N VAL A 40 -2.19 4.98 1.17
CA VAL A 40 -1.68 4.81 -0.21
C VAL A 40 -2.68 5.33 -1.24
N GLY A 41 -3.97 4.99 -1.09
CA GLY A 41 -5.04 5.47 -1.96
C GLY A 41 -5.17 7.00 -1.94
N ALA A 42 -5.13 7.61 -0.74
CA ALA A 42 -5.19 9.06 -0.59
C ALA A 42 -4.01 9.76 -1.28
N PHE A 43 -2.77 9.28 -1.07
CA PHE A 43 -1.61 9.82 -1.78
C PHE A 43 -1.67 9.59 -3.29
N ASN A 44 -2.27 8.49 -3.76
CA ASN A 44 -2.45 8.26 -5.19
C ASN A 44 -3.42 9.26 -5.81
N VAL A 45 -4.51 9.60 -5.11
CA VAL A 45 -5.43 10.68 -5.53
C VAL A 45 -4.68 12.00 -5.63
N LEU A 46 -3.86 12.36 -4.64
CA LEU A 46 -3.03 13.57 -4.68
C LEU A 46 -2.06 13.58 -5.87
N LYS A 47 -1.41 12.45 -6.16
CA LYS A 47 -0.55 12.30 -7.35
C LYS A 47 -1.34 12.54 -8.63
N MET A 48 -2.51 11.91 -8.80
CA MET A 48 -3.35 12.10 -9.98
C MET A 48 -3.82 13.55 -10.14
N MET A 49 -4.13 14.24 -9.05
CA MET A 49 -4.47 15.67 -9.06
C MET A 49 -3.30 16.52 -9.57
N LEU A 50 -2.09 16.26 -9.08
CA LEU A 50 -0.89 17.06 -9.36
C LEU A 50 -0.11 16.66 -10.63
N ALA A 51 -0.44 15.52 -11.23
CA ALA A 51 0.14 15.09 -12.50
C ALA A 51 -0.06 16.18 -13.57
N HIS A 52 0.95 16.56 -14.34
CA HIS A 52 0.79 17.55 -15.40
C HIS A 52 0.88 16.85 -16.75
N PRO A 53 -0.23 16.35 -17.30
CA PRO A 53 -0.18 15.76 -18.63
C PRO A 53 0.08 16.87 -19.66
N GLY A 54 1.03 16.63 -20.55
CA GLY A 54 1.41 17.57 -21.61
C GLY A 54 0.34 17.81 -22.67
N ASP A 55 -0.73 17.01 -22.67
CA ASP A 55 -1.81 17.04 -23.68
C ASP A 55 -3.19 17.34 -23.04
N ALA A 56 -3.97 18.20 -23.70
CA ALA A 56 -5.30 18.63 -23.26
C ALA A 56 -6.31 17.48 -23.10
N MET A 57 -6.19 16.42 -23.90
CA MET A 57 -7.04 15.22 -23.83
C MET A 57 -6.93 14.50 -22.47
N TYR A 58 -5.74 14.49 -21.88
CA TYR A 58 -5.51 13.84 -20.58
C TYR A 58 -6.00 14.68 -19.39
N TRP A 59 -6.14 16.00 -19.56
CA TRP A 59 -6.82 16.85 -18.56
C TRP A 59 -8.30 16.50 -18.44
N ALA A 60 -8.99 16.25 -19.55
CA ALA A 60 -10.36 15.74 -19.54
C ALA A 60 -10.45 14.36 -18.88
N GLY A 61 -9.46 13.48 -19.15
CA GLY A 61 -9.35 12.18 -18.50
C GLY A 61 -9.31 12.24 -16.97
N LYS A 62 -8.64 13.23 -16.38
CA LYS A 62 -8.57 13.38 -14.92
C LYS A 62 -9.94 13.56 -14.26
N VAL A 63 -10.83 14.34 -14.88
CA VAL A 63 -12.16 14.65 -14.34
C VAL A 63 -13.00 13.39 -14.17
N PHE A 64 -12.80 12.40 -15.04
CA PHE A 64 -13.47 11.10 -14.93
C PHE A 64 -12.68 10.12 -14.06
N LEU A 65 -11.37 10.02 -14.28
CA LEU A 65 -10.52 9.01 -13.66
C LEU A 65 -10.38 9.23 -12.14
N ILE A 66 -10.25 10.46 -11.65
CA ILE A 66 -10.07 10.69 -10.21
C ILE A 66 -11.32 10.26 -9.41
N PRO A 67 -12.56 10.69 -9.75
CA PRO A 67 -13.77 10.18 -9.08
C PRO A 67 -13.95 8.68 -9.25
N PHE A 68 -13.68 8.12 -10.45
CA PHE A 68 -13.74 6.68 -10.68
C PHE A 68 -12.80 5.93 -9.73
N PHE A 69 -11.56 6.40 -9.58
CA PHE A 69 -10.61 5.80 -8.65
C PHE A 69 -11.12 5.88 -7.21
N ILE A 70 -11.60 7.04 -6.76
CA ILE A 70 -12.13 7.22 -5.40
C ILE A 70 -13.27 6.23 -5.12
N VAL A 71 -14.23 6.10 -6.04
CA VAL A 71 -15.36 5.19 -5.87
C VAL A 71 -14.93 3.73 -5.96
N HIS A 72 -14.14 3.35 -6.96
CA HIS A 72 -13.77 1.96 -7.20
C HIS A 72 -12.77 1.45 -6.15
N PHE A 73 -11.66 2.18 -5.96
CA PHE A 73 -10.64 1.83 -4.98
C PHE A 73 -11.15 2.02 -3.55
N GLY A 74 -11.87 3.12 -3.29
CA GLY A 74 -12.48 3.38 -1.99
C GLY A 74 -13.55 2.35 -1.64
N GLY A 75 -14.41 1.99 -2.59
CA GLY A 75 -15.42 0.93 -2.42
C GLY A 75 -14.78 -0.43 -2.11
N PHE A 76 -13.75 -0.81 -2.86
CA PHE A 76 -12.98 -2.04 -2.58
C PHE A 76 -12.37 -2.01 -1.18
N THR A 77 -11.74 -0.89 -0.79
CA THR A 77 -11.10 -0.72 0.52
C THR A 77 -12.12 -0.76 1.65
N TYR A 78 -13.29 -0.15 1.44
CA TYR A 78 -14.40 -0.13 2.38
C TYR A 78 -14.96 -1.54 2.64
N VAL A 79 -15.31 -2.28 1.59
CA VAL A 79 -15.82 -3.66 1.72
C VAL A 79 -14.81 -4.53 2.44
N HIS A 80 -13.53 -4.39 2.14
CA HIS A 80 -12.49 -5.14 2.85
C HIS A 80 -12.34 -4.74 4.31
N GLY A 81 -12.45 -3.46 4.64
CA GLY A 81 -12.47 -3.00 6.03
C GLY A 81 -13.62 -3.64 6.79
N MET A 82 -14.81 -3.68 6.18
CA MET A 82 -15.98 -4.35 6.73
C MET A 82 -15.72 -5.85 6.98
N LEU A 83 -15.12 -6.57 6.03
CA LEU A 83 -14.77 -7.99 6.22
C LEU A 83 -13.75 -8.19 7.36
N LEU A 84 -12.74 -7.33 7.44
CA LEU A 84 -11.73 -7.38 8.50
C LEU A 84 -12.39 -7.24 9.88
N PHE A 85 -13.29 -6.27 10.05
CA PHE A 85 -14.06 -6.10 11.29
C PHE A 85 -15.05 -7.25 11.54
N ALA A 86 -15.68 -7.79 10.50
CA ALA A 86 -16.63 -8.90 10.64
C ALA A 86 -15.95 -10.20 11.09
N PHE A 87 -14.75 -10.49 10.58
CA PHE A 87 -14.04 -11.74 10.88
C PHE A 87 -13.12 -11.65 12.10
N PHE A 88 -12.48 -10.49 12.31
CA PHE A 88 -11.43 -10.33 13.33
C PHE A 88 -11.75 -9.25 14.37
N GLY A 89 -12.81 -8.46 14.17
CA GLY A 89 -13.18 -7.38 15.07
C GLY A 89 -13.78 -7.88 16.39
N PRO A 90 -13.71 -7.08 17.46
CA PRO A 90 -14.17 -7.47 18.79
C PRO A 90 -15.70 -7.63 18.91
N LYS A 91 -16.49 -7.08 17.98
CA LYS A 91 -17.95 -7.24 17.90
C LYS A 91 -18.39 -7.24 16.43
N PRO A 92 -19.46 -7.98 16.06
CA PRO A 92 -20.12 -7.81 14.77
C PRO A 92 -20.64 -6.38 14.67
N ILE A 93 -20.33 -5.68 13.59
CA ILE A 93 -20.71 -4.29 13.38
C ILE A 93 -21.56 -4.19 12.12
N ASP A 94 -22.57 -3.34 12.15
CA ASP A 94 -23.32 -2.98 10.95
C ASP A 94 -22.40 -2.28 9.92
N PRO A 95 -22.78 -2.23 8.62
CA PRO A 95 -21.90 -1.71 7.57
C PRO A 95 -21.39 -0.30 7.82
N PHE A 96 -22.14 0.56 8.50
CA PHE A 96 -21.73 1.93 8.78
C PHE A 96 -21.10 2.09 10.18
N GLY A 97 -21.45 1.21 11.12
CA GLY A 97 -20.97 1.25 12.50
C GLY A 97 -19.47 1.04 12.65
N PHE A 98 -18.81 0.32 11.72
CA PHE A 98 -17.35 0.12 11.84
C PHE A 98 -16.58 1.44 11.67
N LEU A 99 -17.08 2.36 10.83
CA LEU A 99 -16.48 3.69 10.66
C LEU A 99 -16.54 4.50 11.97
N HIS A 100 -17.61 4.34 12.75
CA HIS A 100 -17.73 4.95 14.08
C HIS A 100 -16.83 4.28 15.12
N ALA A 101 -16.56 2.98 14.96
CA ALA A 101 -15.66 2.24 15.85
C ALA A 101 -14.18 2.54 15.58
N LEU A 102 -13.80 2.92 14.35
CA LEU A 102 -12.42 3.17 13.95
C LEU A 102 -11.64 4.09 14.90
N PRO A 103 -12.12 5.31 15.26
CA PRO A 103 -11.38 6.19 16.17
C PRO A 103 -11.14 5.58 17.54
N ALA A 104 -12.12 4.84 18.07
CA ALA A 104 -12.01 4.18 19.36
C ALA A 104 -10.98 3.05 19.32
N VAL A 105 -11.01 2.22 18.28
CA VAL A 105 -10.06 1.11 18.08
C VAL A 105 -8.64 1.64 17.85
N ILE A 106 -8.48 2.71 17.07
CA ILE A 106 -7.19 3.36 16.82
C ILE A 106 -6.58 3.87 18.13
N ARG A 107 -7.38 4.49 18.98
CA ARG A 107 -6.94 5.00 20.28
C ARG A 107 -6.59 3.86 21.24
N ALA A 108 -7.46 2.85 21.34
CA ALA A 108 -7.29 1.71 22.23
C ALA A 108 -6.01 0.92 21.94
N ASN A 109 -5.66 0.77 20.66
CA ASN A 109 -4.48 0.01 20.22
C ASN A 109 -3.27 0.90 19.92
N GLN A 110 -3.35 2.20 20.21
CA GLN A 110 -2.29 3.18 19.93
C GLN A 110 -1.84 3.21 18.45
N LEU A 111 -2.74 2.82 17.54
CA LEU A 111 -2.48 2.77 16.10
C LEU A 111 -2.24 4.16 15.50
N GLY A 112 -2.61 5.23 16.20
CA GLY A 112 -2.42 6.61 15.76
C GLY A 112 -0.95 6.92 15.41
N TRP A 113 0.00 6.40 16.19
CA TRP A 113 1.44 6.54 15.90
C TRP A 113 1.85 5.79 14.63
N GLY A 114 1.26 4.62 14.40
CA GLY A 114 1.47 3.84 13.19
C GLY A 114 0.96 4.56 11.97
N VAL A 115 -0.27 5.06 12.02
CA VAL A 115 -0.86 5.86 10.94
C VAL A 115 -0.04 7.12 10.67
N ALA A 116 0.39 7.84 11.72
CA ALA A 116 1.25 9.01 11.57
C ALA A 116 2.58 8.67 10.88
N SER A 117 3.22 7.54 11.26
CA SER A 117 4.44 7.06 10.61
C SER A 117 4.23 6.68 9.14
N LEU A 118 3.08 6.06 8.81
CA LEU A 118 2.71 5.70 7.45
C LEU A 118 2.50 6.94 6.58
N ILE A 119 1.79 7.95 7.12
CA ILE A 119 1.58 9.24 6.45
C ILE A 119 2.91 9.95 6.26
N ALA A 120 3.79 9.99 7.27
CA ALA A 120 5.10 10.61 7.17
C ALA A 120 5.98 9.92 6.12
N SER A 121 6.04 8.58 6.14
CA SER A 121 6.81 7.78 5.18
C SER A 121 6.34 8.00 3.74
N HIS A 122 5.03 7.89 3.50
CA HIS A 122 4.45 8.10 2.17
C HIS A 122 4.53 9.56 1.73
N GLY A 123 4.36 10.51 2.67
CA GLY A 123 4.49 11.95 2.45
C GLY A 123 5.91 12.37 2.06
N LEU A 124 6.93 11.84 2.74
CA LEU A 124 8.33 12.08 2.38
C LEU A 124 8.66 11.52 0.99
N SER A 125 8.20 10.31 0.69
CA SER A 125 8.36 9.71 -0.64
C SER A 125 7.65 10.53 -1.72
N PHE A 126 6.43 10.99 -1.44
CA PHE A 126 5.66 11.86 -2.32
C PHE A 126 6.37 13.20 -2.56
N PHE A 127 6.81 13.89 -1.50
CA PHE A 127 7.48 15.18 -1.63
C PHE A 127 8.80 15.07 -2.41
N TRP A 128 9.65 14.10 -2.04
CA TRP A 128 10.99 14.00 -2.60
C TRP A 128 11.02 13.38 -4.00
N ASN A 129 10.28 12.29 -4.21
CA ASN A 129 10.30 11.61 -5.52
C ASN A 129 9.32 12.25 -6.48
N TYR A 130 8.10 12.54 -6.03
CA TYR A 130 7.06 13.01 -6.95
C TYR A 130 7.17 14.49 -7.25
N LEU A 131 7.32 15.32 -6.22
CA LEU A 131 7.33 16.77 -6.35
C LEU A 131 8.71 17.32 -6.75
N ARG A 132 9.76 16.92 -6.01
CA ARG A 132 11.11 17.48 -6.21
C ARG A 132 11.83 16.91 -7.44
N ASN A 133 11.70 15.61 -7.73
CA ASN A 133 12.33 15.01 -8.92
C ASN A 133 11.50 15.15 -10.20
N GLY A 134 10.35 15.83 -10.14
CA GLY A 134 9.55 16.14 -11.33
C GLY A 134 8.82 14.94 -11.94
N GLU A 135 8.67 13.82 -11.22
CA GLU A 135 7.93 12.65 -11.73
C GLU A 135 6.48 13.00 -12.10
N TYR A 136 5.90 14.03 -11.47
CA TYR A 136 4.57 14.55 -11.81
C TYR A 136 4.42 14.99 -13.29
N GLN A 137 5.51 15.36 -13.96
CA GLN A 137 5.51 15.76 -15.37
C GLN A 137 5.52 14.57 -16.34
N ARG A 138 5.98 13.40 -15.87
CA ARG A 138 6.13 12.17 -16.69
C ARG A 138 5.15 11.08 -16.29
N ALA A 139 4.41 11.26 -15.20
CA ALA A 139 3.48 10.27 -14.67
C ALA A 139 2.25 10.14 -15.58
N SER A 140 2.02 8.94 -16.12
CA SER A 140 0.80 8.65 -16.86
C SER A 140 -0.36 8.37 -15.89
N LEU A 141 -1.55 8.86 -16.23
CA LEU A 141 -2.76 8.64 -15.44
C LEU A 141 -3.16 7.15 -15.39
N GLN A 142 -2.97 6.39 -16.48
CA GLN A 142 -3.22 4.95 -16.48
C GLN A 142 -2.26 4.19 -15.56
N THR A 143 -0.98 4.57 -15.50
CA THR A 143 -0.02 3.93 -14.59
C THR A 143 -0.35 4.24 -13.13
N LEU A 144 -0.69 5.50 -12.81
CA LEU A 144 -1.11 5.90 -11.47
C LEU A 144 -2.40 5.18 -11.02
N MET A 145 -3.34 4.96 -11.94
CA MET A 145 -4.54 4.16 -11.69
C MET A 145 -4.20 2.75 -11.21
N GLY A 146 -3.33 2.03 -11.93
CA GLY A 146 -3.00 0.64 -11.62
C GLY A 146 -2.05 0.44 -10.43
N GLN A 147 -1.26 1.46 -10.08
CA GLN A 147 -0.16 1.35 -9.12
C GLN A 147 -0.59 0.80 -7.74
N PRO A 148 -1.71 1.24 -7.12
CA PRO A 148 -2.10 0.76 -5.79
C PRO A 148 -2.62 -0.68 -5.79
N TYR A 149 -3.21 -1.16 -6.89
CA TYR A 149 -3.91 -2.45 -6.95
C TYR A 149 -2.96 -3.64 -6.72
N GLY A 150 -1.75 -3.60 -7.29
CA GLY A 150 -0.78 -4.69 -7.14
C GLY A 150 -0.40 -4.92 -5.68
N ARG A 151 -0.15 -3.84 -4.93
CA ARG A 151 0.16 -3.91 -3.49
C ARG A 151 -1.05 -4.38 -2.69
N VAL A 152 -2.21 -3.82 -2.96
CA VAL A 152 -3.45 -4.13 -2.26
C VAL A 152 -3.83 -5.60 -2.41
N ILE A 153 -3.79 -6.18 -3.62
CA ILE A 153 -4.17 -7.57 -3.85
C ILE A 153 -3.24 -8.54 -3.11
N VAL A 154 -1.92 -8.29 -3.17
CA VAL A 154 -0.92 -9.12 -2.48
C VAL A 154 -1.11 -9.05 -0.96
N LEU A 155 -1.37 -7.84 -0.45
CA LEU A 155 -1.67 -7.63 0.97
C LEU A 155 -2.93 -8.41 1.36
N HIS A 156 -4.03 -8.29 0.60
CA HIS A 156 -5.28 -8.98 0.91
C HIS A 156 -5.13 -10.49 0.92
N MET A 157 -4.43 -11.07 -0.07
CA MET A 157 -4.16 -12.51 -0.10
C MET A 157 -3.30 -12.95 1.09
N THR A 158 -2.28 -12.19 1.46
CA THR A 158 -1.36 -12.58 2.54
C THR A 158 -2.00 -12.37 3.93
N VAL A 159 -2.72 -11.26 4.11
CA VAL A 159 -3.25 -10.81 5.40
C VAL A 159 -4.58 -11.46 5.73
N LEU A 160 -5.51 -11.65 4.78
CA LEU A 160 -6.75 -12.38 5.08
C LEU A 160 -6.46 -13.86 5.31
N PHE A 161 -5.78 -14.54 4.38
CA PHE A 161 -5.50 -15.97 4.56
C PHE A 161 -4.56 -16.21 5.73
N GLY A 162 -3.45 -15.45 5.81
CA GLY A 162 -2.49 -15.59 6.89
C GLY A 162 -3.07 -15.21 8.25
N GLY A 163 -3.85 -14.12 8.33
CA GLY A 163 -4.55 -13.72 9.54
C GLY A 163 -5.56 -14.77 10.01
N TRP A 164 -6.28 -15.41 9.08
CA TRP A 164 -7.21 -16.50 9.40
C TRP A 164 -6.49 -17.73 9.96
N VAL A 165 -5.36 -18.12 9.36
CA VAL A 165 -4.51 -19.21 9.87
C VAL A 165 -3.95 -18.89 11.26
N VAL A 166 -3.44 -17.67 11.47
CA VAL A 166 -2.89 -17.25 12.78
C VAL A 166 -3.99 -17.22 13.85
N MET A 167 -5.20 -16.81 13.47
CA MET A 167 -6.35 -16.81 14.36
C MET A 167 -6.74 -18.24 14.80
N LEU A 168 -6.75 -19.22 13.87
CA LEU A 168 -7.00 -20.63 14.20
C LEU A 168 -5.96 -21.20 15.18
N LEU A 169 -4.73 -20.69 15.14
CA LEU A 169 -3.65 -21.07 16.06
C LEU A 169 -3.75 -20.38 17.43
N GLY A 170 -4.74 -19.49 17.64
CA GLY A 170 -4.90 -18.74 18.89
C GLY A 170 -4.04 -17.48 19.00
N SER A 171 -3.57 -16.93 17.87
CA SER A 171 -2.70 -15.74 17.80
C SER A 171 -1.34 -15.85 18.54
N PRO A 172 -0.59 -16.97 18.46
CA PRO A 172 0.71 -17.05 19.11
C PRO A 172 1.67 -16.04 18.46
N VAL A 173 2.44 -15.34 19.30
CA VAL A 173 3.36 -14.26 18.88
C VAL A 173 4.27 -14.70 17.72
N GLY A 174 4.75 -15.95 17.73
CA GLY A 174 5.57 -16.50 16.64
C GLY A 174 4.86 -16.52 15.29
N ALA A 175 3.57 -16.85 15.25
CA ALA A 175 2.80 -16.89 14.01
C ALA A 175 2.49 -15.47 13.48
N LEU A 176 2.33 -14.48 14.38
CA LEU A 176 2.25 -13.06 14.01
C LEU A 176 3.56 -12.56 13.40
N ILE A 177 4.70 -12.93 13.98
CA ILE A 177 6.02 -12.56 13.45
C ILE A 177 6.23 -13.17 12.05
N ILE A 178 5.84 -14.44 11.85
CA ILE A 178 5.90 -15.09 10.54
C ILE A 178 4.98 -14.36 9.54
N LEU A 179 3.77 -13.97 9.95
CA LEU A 179 2.85 -13.22 9.10
C LEU A 179 3.44 -11.87 8.68
N ILE A 180 4.05 -11.15 9.62
CA ILE A 180 4.75 -9.90 9.34
C ILE A 180 5.86 -10.16 8.33
N ALA A 181 6.71 -11.17 8.54
CA ALA A 181 7.81 -11.50 7.64
C ALA A 181 7.34 -11.89 6.22
N LEU A 182 6.27 -12.68 6.11
CA LEU A 182 5.65 -13.04 4.84
C LEU A 182 5.11 -11.82 4.10
N LYS A 183 4.42 -10.92 4.80
CA LYS A 183 3.95 -9.63 4.26
C LYS A 183 5.12 -8.80 3.76
N THR A 184 6.18 -8.66 4.57
CA THR A 184 7.40 -7.94 4.18
C THR A 184 7.99 -8.50 2.89
N ALA A 185 8.15 -9.82 2.81
CA ALA A 185 8.72 -10.46 1.64
C ALA A 185 7.86 -10.25 0.39
N ALA A 186 6.54 -10.29 0.54
CA ALA A 186 5.60 -10.04 -0.55
C ALA A 186 5.65 -8.59 -1.04
N ASP A 187 5.73 -7.61 -0.13
CA ASP A 187 5.90 -6.19 -0.45
C ASP A 187 7.23 -5.92 -1.16
N VAL A 188 8.32 -6.54 -0.71
CA VAL A 188 9.65 -6.45 -1.35
C VAL A 188 9.59 -7.01 -2.77
N ARG A 189 8.98 -8.19 -2.95
CA ARG A 189 8.81 -8.80 -4.28
C ARG A 189 7.99 -7.91 -5.20
N GLY A 190 6.90 -7.32 -4.71
CA GLY A 190 6.10 -6.33 -5.46
C GLY A 190 6.95 -5.14 -5.92
N HIS A 191 7.76 -4.56 -5.04
CA HIS A 191 8.65 -3.45 -5.37
C HIS A 191 9.76 -3.80 -6.37
N THR A 192 10.36 -4.98 -6.25
CA THR A 192 11.40 -5.44 -7.20
C THR A 192 10.82 -5.79 -8.57
N ALA A 193 9.59 -6.31 -8.62
CA ALA A 193 8.87 -6.59 -9.87
C ALA A 193 8.49 -5.29 -10.62
N GLU A 194 8.10 -4.24 -9.90
CA GLU A 194 7.89 -2.90 -10.49
C GLU A 194 9.18 -2.35 -11.12
N ARG A 195 10.33 -2.46 -10.44
CA ARG A 195 11.62 -1.97 -10.98
C ARG A 195 12.06 -2.71 -12.25
N ARG A 196 11.74 -4.00 -12.38
CA ARG A 196 12.06 -4.78 -13.59
C ARG A 196 11.22 -4.37 -14.80
N ARG A 197 9.99 -3.88 -14.60
CA ARG A 197 9.12 -3.39 -15.69
C ARG A 197 9.53 -2.04 -16.26
N PHE A 198 10.31 -1.25 -15.51
CA PHE A 198 10.81 0.06 -15.93
C PHE A 198 12.30 0.09 -16.30
N THR A 199 12.98 -1.07 -16.31
CA THR A 199 14.30 -1.14 -16.94
C THR A 199 14.04 -1.27 -18.45
N PRO A 200 14.42 -0.27 -19.28
CA PRO A 200 14.35 -0.44 -20.72
C PRO A 200 15.10 -1.73 -21.06
N ALA A 201 14.47 -2.62 -21.83
CA ALA A 201 15.16 -3.76 -22.41
C ALA A 201 16.48 -3.21 -22.97
N ALA A 202 17.59 -3.67 -22.40
CA ALA A 202 18.91 -3.23 -22.80
C ALA A 202 18.95 -3.35 -24.31
N ALA A 203 19.10 -2.20 -24.99
CA ALA A 203 19.19 -2.15 -26.42
C ALA A 203 20.25 -3.17 -26.83
N THR A 204 19.81 -4.20 -27.55
CA THR A 204 20.71 -5.13 -28.21
C THR A 204 21.67 -4.25 -29.02
N PRO A 205 23.00 -4.28 -28.76
CA PRO A 205 23.92 -3.49 -29.55
C PRO A 205 23.75 -3.88 -31.03
N PRO A 206 23.85 -2.91 -31.96
CA PRO A 206 23.71 -3.22 -33.38
C PRO A 206 24.72 -4.32 -33.72
N SER A 207 24.27 -5.41 -34.33
CA SER A 207 25.16 -6.39 -34.93
C SER A 207 26.05 -5.64 -35.91
N GLU A 208 27.35 -5.56 -35.61
CA GLU A 208 28.36 -5.12 -36.56
C GLU A 208 28.16 -5.94 -37.84
N ILE A 209 27.75 -5.24 -38.89
CA ILE A 209 27.82 -5.74 -40.25
C ILE A 209 29.32 -5.91 -40.50
N VAL A 210 29.81 -7.13 -40.33
CA VAL A 210 31.12 -7.54 -40.82
C VAL A 210 31.03 -7.47 -42.34
N SER A 211 31.49 -6.33 -42.85
CA SER A 211 32.00 -6.22 -44.21
C SER A 211 33.14 -7.23 -44.36
N ALA A 212 32.86 -8.32 -45.07
CA ALA A 212 33.87 -9.19 -45.62
C ALA A 212 33.58 -9.34 -47.12
N SER A 213 34.39 -8.60 -47.88
CA SER A 213 35.08 -8.97 -49.12
C SER A 213 34.33 -9.82 -50.15
#